data_AF-A0A971JRI5-F1
#
_entry.id   AF-A0A971JRI5-F1
#
_cell.length_a   1.000
_cell.length_b   1.000
_cell.length_c   1.000
_cell.angle_alpha   90.00
_cell.angle_beta   90.00
_cell.angle_gamma   90.00
#
_symmetry.space_group_name_H-M   'P 1'
#
loop_
_entity.id
_entity.type
_entity.pdbx_description
1 polymer ?
#
loop_
_entity_poly.entity_id
_entity_poly.type
_entity_poly.pdbx_seq_one_letter_code
_entity_poly.pdbx_strand_id
1 'polypeptide(L)' 'RLVRARPLWKRLPGWKQDIRNIRDFSALPQEAQDYVRFIEKELALPVKYISNGPNREEIIFR' A
#
# COMPACT_ATOMS: atom_id res chain seq x y z
N ARG A 1 -16.01 21.35 13.11
CA ARG A 1 -16.42 19.94 13.37
C ARG A 1 -16.17 19.13 12.12
N LEU A 2 -15.38 18.04 12.18
CA LEU A 2 -15.01 17.22 11.02
C LEU A 2 -16.21 16.62 10.27
N VAL A 3 -17.39 16.55 10.91
CA VAL A 3 -18.64 16.00 10.34
C VAL A 3 -19.16 16.71 9.08
N ARG A 4 -18.65 17.89 8.72
CA ARG A 4 -19.01 18.60 7.48
C ARG A 4 -17.96 18.48 6.37
N ALA A 5 -16.82 17.84 6.65
CA ALA A 5 -15.75 17.68 5.66
C ALA A 5 -16.24 16.76 4.53
N ARG A 6 -15.92 17.15 3.28
CA ARG A 6 -16.15 16.31 2.10
C ARG A 6 -14.84 15.66 1.69
N PRO A 7 -14.72 14.33 1.70
CA PRO A 7 -13.51 13.66 1.24
C PRO A 7 -13.30 13.90 -0.25
N LEU A 8 -12.06 14.20 -0.64
CA LEU A 8 -11.63 14.22 -2.03
C LEU A 8 -11.02 12.86 -2.34
N TRP A 9 -11.77 12.04 -3.07
CA TRP A 9 -11.36 10.69 -3.41
C TRP A 9 -10.48 10.66 -4.65
N LYS A 10 -9.47 9.79 -4.61
CA LYS A 10 -8.73 9.37 -5.79
C LYS A 10 -8.94 7.88 -6.00
N ARG A 11 -9.22 7.48 -7.25
CA ARG A 11 -9.40 6.08 -7.63
C ARG A 11 -8.09 5.56 -8.22
N LEU A 12 -7.67 4.39 -7.76
CA LEU A 12 -6.49 3.68 -8.22
C LEU A 12 -6.92 2.27 -8.68
N PRO A 13 -6.26 1.69 -9.69
CA PRO A 13 -6.50 0.29 -10.06
C PRO A 13 -6.26 -0.64 -8.86
N GLY A 14 -7.11 -1.66 -8.71
CA GLY A 14 -6.89 -2.74 -7.75
C GLY A 14 -6.19 -3.92 -8.41
N TRP A 15 -5.44 -4.70 -7.63
CA TRP A 15 -4.65 -5.84 -8.13
C TRP A 15 -5.42 -7.16 -8.24
N LYS A 16 -6.55 -7.33 -7.53
CA LYS A 16 -7.45 -8.51 -7.60
C LYS A 16 -6.77 -9.88 -7.46
N GLN A 17 -5.65 -9.96 -6.73
CA GLN A 17 -4.94 -11.20 -6.45
C GLN A 17 -4.43 -11.23 -5.02
N ASP A 18 -4.11 -12.43 -4.51
CA ASP A 18 -3.46 -12.55 -3.20
C ASP A 18 -2.01 -12.05 -3.29
N ILE A 19 -1.58 -11.35 -2.25
CA ILE A 19 -0.22 -10.82 -2.10
C ILE A 19 0.47 -11.35 -0.84
N ARG A 20 -0.14 -12.31 -0.13
CA ARG A 20 0.45 -12.99 1.02
C ARG A 20 1.75 -13.69 0.65
N ASN A 21 2.62 -13.86 1.64
CA ASN A 21 3.94 -14.48 1.50
C ASN A 21 4.94 -13.77 0.57
N ILE A 22 4.54 -12.67 -0.11
CA ILE A 22 5.48 -11.82 -0.85
C ILE A 22 6.37 -11.09 0.16
N ARG A 23 7.69 -11.22 0.00
CA ARG A 23 8.69 -10.57 0.88
C ARG A 23 9.52 -9.50 0.19
N ASP A 24 9.44 -9.45 -1.14
CA ASP A 24 10.09 -8.44 -1.96
C ASP A 24 9.04 -7.53 -2.59
N PHE A 25 9.24 -6.22 -2.50
CA PHE A 25 8.31 -5.26 -3.04
C PHE A 25 8.23 -5.33 -4.57
N SER A 26 9.33 -5.62 -5.27
CA SER A 26 9.30 -5.77 -6.73
C SER A 26 8.45 -6.95 -7.20
N ALA A 27 8.20 -7.93 -6.32
CA ALA A 27 7.35 -9.08 -6.60
C ALA A 27 5.85 -8.80 -6.37
N LEU A 28 5.49 -7.64 -5.81
CA LEU A 28 4.08 -7.24 -5.72
C LEU A 28 3.50 -6.94 -7.12
N PRO A 29 2.20 -7.16 -7.34
CA PRO A 29 1.52 -6.66 -8.53
C PRO A 29 1.71 -5.15 -8.68
N GLN A 30 1.82 -4.71 -9.93
CA GLN A 30 2.16 -3.32 -10.27
C GLN A 30 1.20 -2.32 -9.61
N GLU A 31 -0.10 -2.64 -9.55
CA GLU A 31 -1.13 -1.80 -8.96
C GLU A 31 -0.95 -1.65 -7.44
N ALA A 32 -0.50 -2.69 -6.74
CA ALA A 32 -0.19 -2.61 -5.31
C ALA A 32 1.06 -1.76 -5.06
N GLN A 33 2.08 -1.90 -5.91
CA GLN A 33 3.26 -1.04 -5.82
C GLN A 33 2.91 0.44 -6.08
N ASP A 34 2.06 0.70 -7.08
CA ASP A 34 1.59 2.06 -7.41
C ASP A 34 0.77 2.66 -6.28
N TYR A 35 -0.01 1.84 -5.57
CA TYR A 35 -0.73 2.28 -4.38
C TYR A 35 0.21 2.73 -3.25
N VAL A 36 1.29 1.98 -2.99
CA VAL A 36 2.30 2.38 -1.98
C VAL A 36 3.01 3.66 -2.42
N ARG A 37 3.47 3.73 -3.68
CA ARG A 37 4.12 4.94 -4.22
C ARG A 37 3.20 6.16 -4.20
N PHE A 38 1.90 5.97 -4.40
CA PHE A 38 0.92 7.03 -4.25
C PHE A 38 0.90 7.58 -2.82
N ILE A 39 0.86 6.71 -1.81
CA ILE A 39 0.91 7.13 -0.39
C ILE A 39 2.22 7.86 -0.09
N GLU A 40 3.36 7.32 -0.53
CA GLU A 40 4.67 7.95 -0.33
C GLU A 40 4.73 9.35 -0.94
N LYS A 41 4.15 9.53 -2.13
CA LYS A 41 4.06 10.83 -2.80
C LYS A 41 3.19 11.83 -2.05
N GLU A 42 2.00 11.42 -1.59
CA GLU A 42 1.08 12.31 -0.87
C GLU A 42 1.63 12.70 0.51
N LEU A 43 2.43 11.83 1.13
CA LEU A 43 3.06 12.08 2.44
C LEU A 43 4.46 12.69 2.35
N ALA A 44 5.08 12.70 1.17
CA ALA A 44 6.49 13.03 0.95
C ALA A 44 7.46 12.23 1.84
N LEU A 45 7.12 10.97 2.16
CA LEU A 45 7.88 10.10 3.06
C LEU A 45 7.90 8.66 2.53
N PRO A 46 9.01 7.91 2.73
CA PRO A 46 9.08 6.52 2.29
C PRO A 46 8.30 5.58 3.21
N VAL A 47 7.70 4.54 2.64
CA VAL A 47 7.08 3.43 3.36
C VAL A 47 8.11 2.32 3.55
N LYS A 48 8.50 2.11 4.81
CA LYS A 48 9.57 1.18 5.21
C LYS A 48 9.11 -0.23 5.52
N TYR A 49 7.85 -0.39 5.94
CA TYR A 49 7.28 -1.66 6.35
C TYR A 49 5.90 -1.82 5.72
N ILE A 50 5.66 -2.96 5.10
CA ILE A 50 4.35 -3.30 4.53
C ILE A 50 3.98 -4.68 5.05
N SER A 51 3.00 -4.74 5.96
CA SER A 51 2.42 -6.01 6.40
C SER A 51 1.41 -6.49 5.36
N ASN A 52 1.60 -7.72 4.87
CA ASN A 52 0.74 -8.35 3.88
C ASN A 52 0.07 -9.64 4.39
N GLY A 53 0.18 -9.92 5.68
CA GLY A 53 -0.47 -11.06 6.32
C GLY A 53 -0.32 -11.07 7.85
N PRO A 54 -1.01 -11.99 8.54
CA PRO A 54 -1.02 -12.10 10.00
C PRO A 54 0.28 -12.64 10.62
N ASN A 55 1.10 -13.38 9.87
CA ASN A 55 2.30 -14.03 10.40
C ASN A 55 3.46 -13.05 10.54
N ARG A 56 4.41 -13.35 11.43
CA ARG A 56 5.54 -12.47 11.76
C ARG A 56 6.45 -12.19 10.56
N GLU A 57 6.55 -13.17 9.67
CA GLU A 57 7.36 -13.16 8.46
C GLU A 57 6.62 -12.62 7.22
N GLU A 58 5.34 -12.29 7.35
CA GLU A 58 4.50 -11.66 6.31
C GLU A 58 4.61 -10.14 6.40
N ILE A 59 5.84 -9.66 6.25
CA ILE A 59 6.18 -8.25 6.21
C ILE A 59 7.27 -8.00 5.17
N ILE A 60 7.11 -6.97 4.35
CA ILE A 60 8.08 -6.50 3.37
C ILE A 60 8.88 -5.34 3.99
N PHE A 61 10.20 -5.40 3.92
CA PHE A 61 11.14 -4.40 4.45
C PHE A 61 11.78 -3.58 3.33
N ARG A 62 11.86 -2.24 3.46
CA ARG A 62 12.43 -1.31 2.48
C ARG A 62 13.07 -0.08 3.12
#